data_AF-A0A376L1S4-F1
#
_entry.id   AF-A0A376L1S4-F1
#
_cell.length_a   1.000
_cell.length_b   1.000
_cell.length_c   1.000
_cell.angle_alpha   90.00
_cell.angle_beta   90.00
_cell.angle_gamma   90.00
#
_symmetry.space_group_name_H-M   'P 1'
#
loop_
_entity.id
_entity.type
_entity.pdbx_description
1 polymer ?
#
loop_
_entity_poly.entity_id
_entity_poly.type
_entity_poly.pdbx_seq_one_letter_code
_entity_poly.pdbx_strand_id
1 'polypeptide(L)'
;MAGARVFPEEKAHDILIGESWLGRVVNGLGEPLDGKGRLNGNDLLPPLPPSVNPLTRRSVDEPLDVGVKAINGLLTIGKGQRVGLMAGSGVGKSVLLGMITRQTKADIVVVGLIGERGREVKEFIDHSLGADGLAKSIVVVAPADESPLMRLKATELCHSIAAWFRDRGHHVLLLVDSLTRYAMAQREIALSLGEPPATKGYPPSAFGMIPKTGRKRRQQRKRGIDDRHLHRAGGR
;
A
#
# COMPACT_ATOMS: atom_id res chain seq x y z
N MET A 1 0.29 -16.22 38.54
CA MET A 1 1.73 -16.01 38.38
C MET A 1 1.94 -14.65 37.74
N ALA A 2 2.32 -13.66 38.54
CA ALA A 2 2.81 -12.39 38.02
C ALA A 2 4.30 -12.54 37.65
N GLY A 3 4.72 -11.94 36.54
CA GLY A 3 6.11 -11.98 36.07
C GLY A 3 6.28 -12.68 34.71
N ALA A 4 5.82 -12.04 33.64
CA ALA A 4 6.27 -12.41 32.31
C ALA A 4 7.71 -11.89 32.12
N ARG A 5 8.63 -12.76 31.71
CA ARG A 5 9.99 -12.37 31.36
C ARG A 5 9.95 -11.67 30.00
N VAL A 6 10.39 -10.41 29.96
CA VAL A 6 10.49 -9.61 28.74
C VAL A 6 11.96 -9.47 28.41
N PHE A 7 12.33 -9.76 27.16
CA PHE A 7 13.67 -9.56 26.65
C PHE A 7 13.63 -8.42 25.63
N PRO A 8 14.51 -7.40 25.76
CA PRO A 8 14.63 -6.39 24.72
C PRO A 8 15.19 -7.07 23.46
N GLU A 9 14.47 -6.96 22.35
CA GLU A 9 15.00 -7.37 21.05
C GLU A 9 15.77 -6.20 20.45
N GLU A 10 17.08 -6.37 20.24
CA GLU A 10 17.98 -5.28 19.83
C GLU A 10 17.76 -4.83 18.37
N LYS A 11 17.08 -5.63 17.56
CA LYS A 11 16.79 -5.33 16.16
C LYS A 11 15.29 -5.18 15.96
N ALA A 12 14.90 -4.10 15.30
CA ALA A 12 13.58 -4.03 14.70
C ALA A 12 13.41 -5.23 13.76
N HIS A 13 12.19 -5.77 13.70
CA HIS A 13 11.89 -6.89 12.82
C HIS A 13 12.07 -6.44 11.35
N ASP A 14 13.26 -6.69 10.81
CA ASP A 14 13.65 -6.27 9.48
C ASP A 14 12.94 -7.13 8.44
N ILE A 15 12.07 -6.50 7.64
CA ILE A 15 11.36 -7.18 6.56
C ILE A 15 12.26 -7.15 5.33
N LEU A 16 12.62 -8.33 4.83
CA LEU A 16 13.29 -8.46 3.54
C LEU A 16 12.25 -8.62 2.42
N ILE A 17 12.38 -7.81 1.38
CA ILE A 17 11.49 -7.79 0.23
C ILE A 17 12.22 -8.14 -1.07
N GLY A 18 11.48 -8.72 -1.99
CA GLY A 18 11.90 -9.04 -3.36
C GLY A 18 10.69 -9.39 -4.21
N GLU A 19 10.93 -9.68 -5.49
CA GLU A 19 9.86 -10.06 -6.43
C GLU A 19 9.09 -11.32 -6.02
N SER A 20 9.70 -12.18 -5.18
CA SER A 20 9.04 -13.38 -4.61
C SER A 20 7.82 -13.09 -3.74
N TRP A 21 7.53 -11.81 -3.46
CA TRP A 21 6.30 -11.37 -2.79
C TRP A 21 5.09 -11.35 -3.73
N LEU A 22 5.28 -11.27 -5.05
CA LEU A 22 4.19 -11.32 -6.02
C LEU A 22 3.44 -12.65 -5.92
N GLY A 23 2.11 -12.62 -5.94
CA GLY A 23 1.27 -13.81 -5.78
C GLY A 23 1.10 -14.29 -4.33
N ARG A 24 1.54 -13.48 -3.35
CA ARG A 24 1.59 -13.87 -1.93
C ARG A 24 0.60 -13.07 -1.09
N VAL A 25 0.17 -13.70 -0.01
CA VAL A 25 -0.69 -13.10 1.02
C VAL A 25 0.08 -13.05 2.34
N VAL A 26 0.13 -11.87 2.97
CA VAL A 26 0.90 -11.62 4.20
C VAL A 26 0.08 -10.90 5.25
N ASN A 27 0.48 -11.00 6.52
CA ASN A 27 -0.04 -10.14 7.59
C ASN A 27 0.72 -8.80 7.64
N GLY A 28 0.37 -7.93 8.60
CA GLY A 28 1.01 -6.62 8.74
C GLY A 28 2.45 -6.63 9.25
N LEU A 29 2.99 -7.79 9.64
CA LEU A 29 4.41 -8.00 9.98
C LEU A 29 5.21 -8.56 8.80
N GLY A 30 4.56 -8.81 7.65
CA GLY A 30 5.18 -9.43 6.48
C GLY A 30 5.28 -10.95 6.56
N GLU A 31 4.59 -11.58 7.50
CA GLU A 31 4.56 -13.04 7.63
C GLU A 31 3.55 -13.65 6.66
N PRO A 32 3.88 -14.76 5.98
CA PRO A 32 3.01 -15.36 4.98
C PRO A 32 1.77 -16.02 5.62
N LEU A 33 0.59 -15.78 5.02
CA LEU A 33 -0.70 -16.36 5.41
C LEU A 33 -1.22 -17.42 4.43
N ASP A 34 -0.52 -17.62 3.31
CA ASP A 34 -0.98 -18.45 2.18
C ASP A 34 -0.48 -19.90 2.21
N GLY A 35 0.24 -20.31 3.25
CA GLY A 35 0.80 -21.66 3.37
C GLY A 35 1.91 -22.00 2.37
N LYS A 36 2.39 -21.04 1.56
CA LYS A 36 3.42 -21.27 0.53
C LYS A 36 4.87 -21.16 1.06
N GLY A 37 5.05 -21.27 2.37
CA GLY A 37 6.35 -21.15 3.02
C GLY A 37 6.85 -19.70 3.15
N ARG A 38 8.10 -19.54 3.62
CA ARG A 38 8.69 -18.23 3.93
C ARG A 38 8.86 -17.37 2.67
N LEU A 39 8.76 -16.07 2.85
CA LEU A 39 9.10 -15.09 1.82
C LEU A 39 10.60 -14.84 1.80
N ASN A 40 11.15 -14.70 0.61
CA ASN A 40 12.53 -14.30 0.40
C ASN A 40 12.59 -12.84 -0.03
N GLY A 41 13.77 -12.25 0.09
CA GLY A 41 14.05 -10.87 -0.30
C GLY A 41 15.50 -10.56 -0.03
N ASN A 42 16.09 -9.69 -0.86
CA ASN A 42 17.47 -9.26 -0.71
C ASN A 42 17.56 -7.81 -0.24
N ASP A 43 16.44 -7.08 -0.32
CA ASP A 43 16.39 -5.68 0.02
C ASP A 43 15.67 -5.47 1.35
N LEU A 44 16.23 -4.63 2.20
CA LEU A 44 15.55 -4.19 3.41
C LEU A 44 14.35 -3.31 3.03
N LEU A 45 13.17 -3.65 3.52
CA LEU A 45 11.96 -2.85 3.37
C LEU A 45 11.86 -1.85 4.53
N PRO A 46 11.92 -0.53 4.27
CA PRO A 46 11.72 0.45 5.33
C PRO A 46 10.32 0.32 5.96
N PRO A 47 10.18 0.42 7.30
CA PRO A 47 8.87 0.34 7.96
C PRO A 47 7.87 1.38 7.45
N LEU A 48 8.37 2.54 7.04
CA LEU A 48 7.61 3.58 6.38
C LEU A 48 8.39 4.08 5.16
N PRO A 49 7.72 4.33 4.01
CA PRO A 49 8.40 4.95 2.90
C PRO A 49 8.84 6.39 3.20
N PRO A 50 9.93 6.85 2.56
CA PRO A 50 10.43 8.20 2.74
C PRO A 50 9.45 9.26 2.24
N SER A 51 9.52 10.45 2.85
CA SER A 51 8.75 11.61 2.44
C SER A 51 9.14 12.08 1.03
N VAL A 52 8.19 12.61 0.26
CA VAL A 52 8.49 13.30 -1.01
C VAL A 52 8.78 14.76 -0.73
N ASN A 53 9.82 15.31 -1.35
CA ASN A 53 9.95 16.76 -1.46
C ASN A 53 8.78 17.32 -2.29
N PRO A 54 7.91 18.18 -1.71
CA PRO A 54 6.75 18.72 -2.41
C PRO A 54 7.10 19.46 -3.71
N LEU A 55 8.24 20.14 -3.75
CA LEU A 55 8.69 20.92 -4.92
C LEU A 55 9.15 20.03 -6.08
N THR A 56 9.46 18.77 -5.79
CA THR A 56 9.84 17.78 -6.82
C THR A 56 8.66 16.95 -7.31
N ARG A 57 7.46 17.24 -6.80
CA ARG A 57 6.24 16.48 -7.14
C ARG A 57 5.82 16.83 -8.57
N ARG A 58 5.91 15.84 -9.46
CA ARG A 58 5.35 15.96 -10.81
C ARG A 58 3.83 16.10 -10.78
N SER A 59 3.26 16.79 -11.76
CA SER A 59 1.82 16.84 -12.01
C SER A 59 1.27 15.46 -12.37
N VAL A 60 -0.06 15.32 -12.40
CA VAL A 60 -0.74 14.14 -12.92
C VAL A 60 -1.17 14.48 -14.35
N ASP A 61 -0.45 13.94 -15.33
CA ASP A 61 -0.57 14.24 -16.76
C ASP A 61 -0.82 13.00 -17.63
N GLU A 62 -0.47 11.81 -17.14
CA GLU A 62 -0.73 10.54 -17.82
C GLU A 62 -1.97 9.84 -17.23
N PRO A 63 -2.92 9.35 -18.05
CA PRO A 63 -4.03 8.52 -17.57
C PRO A 63 -3.54 7.13 -17.12
N LEU A 64 -4.21 6.56 -16.12
CA LEU A 64 -4.11 5.17 -15.70
C LEU A 64 -5.37 4.45 -16.19
N ASP A 65 -5.19 3.52 -17.12
CA ASP A 65 -6.25 2.60 -17.51
C ASP A 65 -6.47 1.58 -16.38
N VAL A 66 -7.63 1.66 -15.72
CA VAL A 66 -8.05 0.75 -14.65
C VAL A 66 -8.93 -0.39 -15.16
N GLY A 67 -9.17 -0.47 -16.47
CA GLY A 67 -9.96 -1.52 -17.13
C GLY A 67 -11.48 -1.40 -16.99
N VAL A 68 -11.97 -0.47 -16.16
CA VAL A 68 -13.39 -0.23 -15.96
C VAL A 68 -13.84 0.93 -16.84
N LYS A 69 -14.60 0.65 -17.90
CA LYS A 69 -15.03 1.64 -18.91
C LYS A 69 -15.67 2.89 -18.31
N ALA A 70 -16.56 2.73 -17.33
CA ALA A 70 -17.21 3.85 -16.67
C ALA A 70 -16.20 4.77 -15.95
N ILE A 71 -15.18 4.20 -15.30
CA ILE A 71 -14.12 4.98 -14.66
C ILE A 71 -13.22 5.62 -15.73
N ASN A 72 -12.73 4.84 -16.70
CA ASN A 72 -11.84 5.35 -17.73
C ASN A 72 -12.46 6.48 -18.56
N GLY A 73 -13.76 6.38 -18.88
CA GLY A 73 -14.46 7.33 -19.74
C GLY A 73 -15.05 8.54 -19.03
N LEU A 74 -15.56 8.37 -17.79
CA LEU A 74 -16.28 9.45 -17.09
C LEU A 74 -15.52 10.00 -15.88
N LEU A 75 -14.63 9.21 -15.28
CA LEU A 75 -13.93 9.53 -14.04
C LEU A 75 -12.44 9.18 -14.16
N THR A 76 -11.82 9.54 -15.29
CA THR A 76 -10.47 9.09 -15.66
C THR A 76 -9.49 9.35 -14.51
N ILE A 77 -8.80 8.30 -14.09
CA ILE A 77 -7.80 8.37 -13.03
C ILE A 77 -6.44 8.55 -13.69
N GLY A 78 -5.64 9.50 -13.22
CA GLY A 78 -4.27 9.69 -13.68
C GLY A 78 -3.22 8.95 -12.84
N LYS A 79 -2.05 8.69 -13.42
CA LYS A 79 -0.94 8.02 -12.75
C LYS A 79 -0.47 8.82 -11.53
N GLY A 80 -0.52 8.15 -10.39
CA GLY A 80 -0.18 8.71 -9.08
C GLY A 80 -1.19 9.76 -8.56
N GLN A 81 -2.41 9.79 -9.13
CA GLN A 81 -3.58 10.37 -8.47
C GLN A 81 -3.96 9.51 -7.26
N ARG A 82 -4.64 10.12 -6.30
CA ARG A 82 -5.23 9.42 -5.15
C ARG A 82 -6.73 9.63 -5.24
N VAL A 83 -7.48 8.54 -5.18
CA VAL A 83 -8.93 8.56 -5.38
C VAL A 83 -9.57 7.81 -4.22
N GLY A 84 -10.61 8.40 -3.63
CA GLY A 84 -11.44 7.73 -2.63
C GLY A 84 -12.58 7.00 -3.30
N LEU A 85 -12.78 5.72 -2.94
CA LEU A 85 -13.95 4.95 -3.32
C LEU A 85 -14.92 4.90 -2.13
N MET A 86 -15.99 5.68 -2.23
CA MET A 86 -17.04 5.74 -1.21
C MET A 86 -18.13 4.74 -1.56
N ALA A 87 -18.33 3.73 -0.71
CA ALA A 87 -19.31 2.68 -0.93
C ALA A 87 -19.85 2.17 0.40
N GLY A 88 -21.16 1.89 0.44
CA GLY A 88 -21.80 1.18 1.54
C GLY A 88 -21.51 -0.33 1.50
N SER A 89 -22.00 -1.05 2.51
CA SER A 89 -21.94 -2.52 2.50
C SER A 89 -22.84 -3.09 1.39
N GLY A 90 -22.39 -4.13 0.70
CA GLY A 90 -23.20 -4.88 -0.26
C GLY A 90 -23.45 -4.22 -1.63
N VAL A 91 -22.87 -3.04 -1.90
CA VAL A 91 -23.13 -2.28 -3.15
C VAL A 91 -22.22 -2.67 -4.33
N GLY A 92 -21.47 -3.78 -4.23
CA GLY A 92 -20.57 -4.24 -5.30
C GLY A 92 -19.13 -3.70 -5.25
N LYS A 93 -18.71 -3.13 -4.12
CA LYS A 93 -17.34 -2.63 -3.90
C LYS A 93 -16.26 -3.68 -4.20
N SER A 94 -16.38 -4.87 -3.62
CA SER A 94 -15.39 -5.94 -3.78
C SER A 94 -15.29 -6.40 -5.24
N VAL A 95 -16.43 -6.47 -5.94
CA VAL A 95 -16.48 -6.80 -7.38
C VAL A 95 -15.72 -5.74 -8.18
N LEU A 96 -15.96 -4.46 -7.91
CA LEU A 96 -15.28 -3.37 -8.59
C LEU A 96 -13.77 -3.36 -8.31
N LEU A 97 -13.35 -3.55 -7.06
CA LEU A 97 -11.93 -3.66 -6.70
C LEU A 97 -11.26 -4.86 -7.38
N GLY A 98 -11.95 -5.99 -7.48
CA GLY A 98 -11.49 -7.16 -8.23
C GLY A 98 -11.33 -6.87 -9.72
N MET A 99 -12.31 -6.22 -10.34
CA MET A 99 -12.24 -5.81 -11.75
C MET A 99 -11.03 -4.89 -12.01
N ILE A 100 -10.87 -3.85 -11.18
CA ILE A 100 -9.73 -2.92 -11.28
C ILE A 100 -8.41 -3.67 -11.13
N THR A 101 -8.29 -4.53 -10.13
CA THR A 101 -7.06 -5.30 -9.87
C THR A 101 -6.69 -6.17 -11.07
N ARG A 102 -7.65 -6.89 -11.66
CA ARG A 102 -7.39 -7.76 -12.80
C ARG A 102 -7.09 -6.98 -14.08
N GLN A 103 -7.84 -5.91 -14.35
CA GLN A 103 -7.84 -5.26 -15.67
C GLN A 103 -6.94 -4.01 -15.76
N THR A 104 -6.44 -3.48 -14.64
CA THR A 104 -5.54 -2.32 -14.67
C THR A 104 -4.26 -2.59 -15.46
N LYS A 105 -3.76 -1.55 -16.14
CA LYS A 105 -2.45 -1.51 -16.80
C LYS A 105 -1.28 -1.23 -15.85
N ALA A 106 -1.52 -1.13 -14.54
CA ALA A 106 -0.42 -1.12 -13.58
C ALA A 106 0.34 -2.47 -13.62
N ASP A 107 1.67 -2.41 -13.52
CA ASP A 107 2.54 -3.58 -13.54
C ASP A 107 2.30 -4.45 -12.30
N ILE A 108 2.05 -3.81 -11.15
CA ILE A 108 1.94 -4.45 -9.84
C ILE A 108 0.77 -3.85 -9.08
N VAL A 109 0.02 -4.71 -8.37
CA VAL A 109 -1.05 -4.27 -7.47
C VAL A 109 -0.70 -4.64 -6.04
N VAL A 110 -0.82 -3.68 -5.12
CA VAL A 110 -0.74 -3.96 -3.68
C VAL A 110 -2.14 -3.77 -3.11
N VAL A 111 -2.66 -4.79 -2.44
CA VAL A 111 -4.02 -4.76 -1.87
C VAL A 111 -3.95 -4.94 -0.36
N GLY A 112 -4.37 -3.91 0.38
CA GLY A 112 -4.55 -3.98 1.83
C GLY A 112 -6.00 -4.27 2.18
N LEU A 113 -6.25 -5.38 2.89
CA LEU A 113 -7.55 -5.77 3.43
C LEU A 113 -7.54 -5.60 4.95
N ILE A 114 -8.02 -4.44 5.41
CA ILE A 114 -7.81 -3.88 6.74
C ILE A 114 -9.15 -3.83 7.49
N GLY A 115 -9.25 -4.60 8.57
CA GLY A 115 -10.42 -4.67 9.43
C GLY A 115 -11.65 -5.31 8.78
N GLU A 116 -11.48 -5.98 7.64
CA GLU A 116 -12.53 -6.74 6.95
C GLU A 116 -12.74 -8.09 7.65
N ARG A 117 -13.89 -8.74 7.42
CA ARG A 117 -14.14 -10.07 8.04
C ARG A 117 -13.31 -11.13 7.32
N GLY A 118 -12.79 -12.12 8.05
CA GLY A 118 -11.94 -13.17 7.46
C GLY A 118 -12.58 -13.92 6.28
N ARG A 119 -13.90 -14.18 6.33
CA ARG A 119 -14.63 -14.79 5.20
C ARG A 119 -14.68 -13.89 3.96
N GLU A 120 -14.82 -12.58 4.16
CA GLU A 120 -14.90 -11.58 3.08
C GLU A 120 -13.51 -11.41 2.44
N VAL A 121 -12.44 -11.47 3.25
CA VAL A 121 -11.06 -11.53 2.76
C VAL A 121 -10.84 -12.75 1.87
N LYS A 122 -11.23 -13.95 2.35
CA LYS A 122 -11.08 -15.18 1.59
C LYS A 122 -11.86 -15.13 0.28
N GLU A 123 -13.13 -14.73 0.34
CA GLU A 123 -13.99 -14.57 -0.84
C GLU A 123 -13.39 -13.58 -1.85
N PHE A 124 -12.82 -12.48 -1.36
CA PHE A 124 -12.17 -11.51 -2.23
C PHE A 124 -10.93 -12.10 -2.91
N ILE A 125 -10.06 -12.82 -2.20
CA ILE A 125 -8.87 -13.44 -2.78
C ILE A 125 -9.27 -14.53 -3.80
N ASP A 126 -10.14 -15.45 -3.40
CA ASP A 126 -10.47 -16.64 -4.18
C ASP A 126 -11.36 -16.32 -5.40
N HIS A 127 -12.33 -15.41 -5.24
CA HIS A 127 -13.33 -15.13 -6.28
C HIS A 127 -13.19 -13.75 -6.92
N SER A 128 -12.82 -12.71 -6.16
CA SER A 128 -12.68 -11.35 -6.71
C SER A 128 -11.29 -11.07 -7.28
N LEU A 129 -10.20 -11.66 -6.79
CA LEU A 129 -8.91 -11.61 -7.50
C LEU A 129 -8.79 -12.79 -8.43
N GLY A 130 -9.05 -14.00 -7.92
CA GLY A 130 -8.69 -15.24 -8.58
C GLY A 130 -7.18 -15.39 -8.74
N ALA A 131 -6.75 -16.50 -9.34
CA ALA A 131 -5.34 -16.80 -9.53
C ALA A 131 -4.60 -15.72 -10.36
N ASP A 132 -5.21 -15.27 -11.46
CA ASP A 132 -4.61 -14.29 -12.38
C ASP A 132 -4.44 -12.91 -11.73
N GLY A 133 -5.46 -12.46 -10.99
CA GLY A 133 -5.39 -11.22 -10.23
C GLY A 133 -4.33 -11.30 -9.13
N LEU A 134 -4.29 -12.43 -8.42
CA LEU A 134 -3.32 -12.66 -7.35
C LEU A 134 -1.88 -12.70 -7.88
N ALA A 135 -1.61 -13.32 -9.04
CA ALA A 135 -0.26 -13.51 -9.56
C ALA A 135 0.55 -12.21 -9.71
N LYS A 136 -0.11 -11.08 -10.06
CA LYS A 136 0.52 -9.75 -10.14
C LYS A 136 0.30 -8.88 -8.90
N SER A 137 -0.29 -9.46 -7.85
CA SER A 137 -0.68 -8.75 -6.64
C SER A 137 0.11 -9.19 -5.42
N ILE A 138 0.21 -8.29 -4.44
CA ILE A 138 0.66 -8.61 -3.09
C ILE A 138 -0.47 -8.20 -2.16
N VAL A 139 -1.02 -9.17 -1.43
CA VAL A 139 -2.17 -8.95 -0.55
C VAL A 139 -1.70 -8.90 0.89
N VAL A 140 -1.94 -7.77 1.57
CA VAL A 140 -1.65 -7.60 2.99
C VAL A 140 -2.97 -7.61 3.74
N VAL A 141 -3.09 -8.49 4.74
CA VAL A 141 -4.34 -8.74 5.44
C VAL A 141 -4.16 -8.46 6.93
N ALA A 142 -5.12 -7.73 7.51
CA ALA A 142 -5.29 -7.62 8.96
C ALA A 142 -6.80 -7.62 9.25
N PRO A 143 -7.41 -8.78 9.53
CA PRO A 143 -8.87 -8.86 9.69
C PRO A 143 -9.40 -8.10 10.91
N ALA A 144 -10.72 -8.04 11.06
CA ALA A 144 -11.39 -7.26 12.12
C ALA A 144 -11.06 -7.68 13.56
N ASP A 145 -10.73 -8.94 13.77
CA ASP A 145 -10.36 -9.56 15.05
C ASP A 145 -8.87 -9.38 15.41
N GLU A 146 -8.07 -8.83 14.50
CA GLU A 146 -6.69 -8.45 14.78
C GLU A 146 -6.59 -7.17 15.61
N SER A 147 -5.47 -7.04 16.32
CA SER A 147 -5.19 -5.86 17.15
C SER A 147 -5.24 -4.57 16.32
N PRO A 148 -5.65 -3.44 16.92
CA PRO A 148 -5.61 -2.14 16.24
C PRO A 148 -4.22 -1.81 15.69
N LEU A 149 -3.17 -2.19 16.42
CA LEU A 149 -1.78 -1.98 16.00
C LEU A 149 -1.46 -2.78 14.73
N MET A 150 -1.94 -4.03 14.65
CA MET A 150 -1.73 -4.84 13.45
C MET A 150 -2.41 -4.25 12.22
N ARG A 151 -3.62 -3.72 12.36
CA ARG A 151 -4.33 -3.00 11.29
C ARG A 151 -3.57 -1.76 10.81
N LEU A 152 -2.95 -1.01 11.72
CA LEU A 152 -2.05 0.10 11.35
C LEU A 152 -0.83 -0.41 10.57
N LYS A 153 -0.13 -1.40 11.12
CA LYS A 153 1.09 -1.97 10.52
C LYS A 153 0.84 -2.56 9.13
N ALA A 154 -0.27 -3.28 8.94
CA ALA A 154 -0.67 -3.77 7.62
C ALA A 154 -0.86 -2.66 6.60
N THR A 155 -1.50 -1.56 6.99
CA THR A 155 -1.68 -0.40 6.11
C THR A 155 -0.35 0.29 5.79
N GLU A 156 0.53 0.44 6.77
CA GLU A 156 1.87 1.00 6.59
C GLU A 156 2.72 0.14 5.65
N LEU A 157 2.70 -1.18 5.87
CA LEU A 157 3.39 -2.17 5.06
C LEU A 157 2.95 -2.12 3.60
N CYS A 158 1.64 -1.99 3.32
CA CYS A 158 1.14 -1.80 1.96
C CYS A 158 1.82 -0.61 1.26
N HIS A 159 2.01 0.50 1.98
CA HIS A 159 2.67 1.68 1.42
C HIS A 159 4.15 1.47 1.21
N SER A 160 4.83 0.76 2.11
CA SER A 160 6.23 0.37 1.96
C SER A 160 6.45 -0.52 0.75
N ILE A 161 5.66 -1.59 0.59
CA ILE A 161 5.71 -2.48 -0.57
C ILE A 161 5.48 -1.68 -1.85
N ALA A 162 4.42 -0.88 -1.91
CA ALA A 162 4.10 -0.10 -3.10
C ALA A 162 5.20 0.91 -3.46
N ALA A 163 5.80 1.55 -2.45
CA ALA A 163 6.91 2.46 -2.64
C ALA A 163 8.17 1.76 -3.16
N TRP A 164 8.46 0.57 -2.64
CA TRP A 164 9.64 -0.20 -3.01
C TRP A 164 9.62 -0.62 -4.49
N PHE A 165 8.48 -1.09 -5.00
CA PHE A 165 8.32 -1.43 -6.42
C PHE A 165 8.30 -0.19 -7.31
N ARG A 166 7.61 0.88 -6.88
CA ARG A 166 7.61 2.16 -7.60
C ARG A 166 9.02 2.73 -7.75
N ASP A 167 9.84 2.64 -6.71
CA ASP A 167 11.22 3.14 -6.73
C ASP A 167 12.17 2.24 -7.55
N ARG A 168 11.68 1.10 -8.06
CA ARG A 168 12.33 0.26 -9.09
C ARG A 168 11.80 0.49 -10.50
N GLY A 169 10.93 1.49 -10.67
CA GLY A 169 10.42 1.90 -11.98
C GLY A 169 9.07 1.30 -12.35
N HIS A 170 8.46 0.46 -11.51
CA HIS A 170 7.14 -0.11 -11.78
C HIS A 170 6.02 0.92 -11.59
N HIS A 171 4.99 0.81 -12.43
CA HIS A 171 3.70 1.41 -12.20
C HIS A 171 2.91 0.57 -11.20
N VAL A 172 2.73 1.10 -9.99
CA VAL A 172 2.06 0.38 -8.90
C VAL A 172 0.68 0.98 -8.62
N LEU A 173 -0.33 0.11 -8.57
CA LEU A 173 -1.65 0.45 -8.04
C LEU A 173 -1.74 -0.02 -6.58
N LEU A 174 -2.03 0.90 -5.66
CA LEU A 174 -2.27 0.58 -4.26
C LEU A 174 -3.76 0.71 -3.94
N LEU A 175 -4.38 -0.39 -3.52
CA LEU A 175 -5.76 -0.46 -3.06
C LEU A 175 -5.76 -0.71 -1.56
N VAL A 176 -6.49 0.10 -0.78
CA VAL A 176 -6.64 -0.09 0.67
C VAL A 176 -8.12 -0.14 0.99
N ASP A 177 -8.58 -1.32 1.37
CA ASP A 177 -9.93 -1.57 1.83
C ASP A 177 -9.88 -2.02 3.31
N SER A 178 -10.18 -1.20 4.31
CA SER A 178 -10.70 0.17 4.21
C SER A 178 -9.92 1.21 5.02
N LEU A 179 -9.82 2.42 4.45
CA LEU A 179 -9.28 3.59 5.14
C LEU A 179 -10.09 3.96 6.39
N THR A 180 -11.40 3.68 6.41
CA THR A 180 -12.24 3.87 7.59
C THR A 180 -11.76 2.99 8.74
N ARG A 181 -11.45 1.71 8.48
CA ARG A 181 -11.00 0.77 9.51
C ARG A 181 -9.58 1.07 9.97
N TYR A 182 -8.73 1.60 9.08
CA TYR A 182 -7.43 2.17 9.46
C TYR A 182 -7.58 3.37 10.42
N ALA A 183 -8.48 4.32 10.11
CA ALA A 183 -8.73 5.47 10.96
C ALA A 183 -9.32 5.08 12.33
N MET A 184 -10.22 4.09 12.36
CA MET A 184 -10.77 3.53 13.59
C MET A 184 -9.69 2.87 14.44
N ALA A 185 -8.76 2.13 13.83
CA ALA A 185 -7.65 1.51 14.53
C ALA A 185 -6.74 2.56 15.20
N GLN A 186 -6.41 3.65 14.49
CA GLN A 186 -5.66 4.75 15.09
C GLN A 186 -6.41 5.38 16.26
N ARG A 187 -7.72 5.61 16.09
CA ARG A 187 -8.57 6.17 17.14
C ARG A 187 -8.52 5.30 18.40
N GLU A 188 -8.66 3.99 18.26
CA GLU A 188 -8.56 3.04 19.39
C GLU A 188 -7.23 3.22 20.14
N ILE A 189 -6.11 3.23 19.42
CA ILE A 189 -4.77 3.35 20.01
C ILE A 189 -4.60 4.70 20.70
N ALA A 190 -4.96 5.79 20.02
CA ALA A 190 -4.84 7.14 20.55
C ALA A 190 -5.67 7.33 21.83
N LEU A 191 -6.89 6.78 21.87
CA LEU A 191 -7.72 6.81 23.08
C LEU A 191 -7.11 5.96 24.21
N SER A 192 -6.54 4.78 23.91
CA SER A 192 -5.82 3.97 24.91
C SER A 192 -4.57 4.66 25.44
N LEU A 193 -3.96 5.56 24.67
CA LEU A 193 -2.83 6.40 25.09
C LEU A 193 -3.27 7.67 25.83
N GLY A 194 -4.58 7.88 26.01
CA GLY A 194 -5.13 9.02 26.76
C GLY A 194 -5.32 10.30 25.95
N GLU A 195 -5.22 10.25 24.61
CA GLU A 195 -5.57 11.43 23.80
C GLU A 195 -7.06 11.78 23.96
N PRO A 196 -7.42 13.06 24.18
CA PRO A 196 -8.81 13.44 24.32
C PRO A 196 -9.56 13.25 22.99
N PRO A 197 -10.81 12.78 23.03
CA PRO A 197 -11.64 12.70 21.83
C PRO A 197 -11.95 14.12 21.33
N ALA A 198 -11.78 14.35 20.03
CA ALA A 198 -12.23 15.58 19.37
C ALA A 198 -13.54 15.30 18.59
N THR A 199 -13.67 15.83 17.38
CA THR A 199 -14.89 15.74 16.57
C THR A 199 -15.29 14.28 16.27
N LYS A 200 -16.57 13.95 16.51
CA LYS A 200 -17.14 12.60 16.33
C LYS A 200 -16.37 11.48 17.07
N GLY A 201 -15.64 11.83 18.13
CA GLY A 201 -14.88 10.89 18.95
C GLY A 201 -13.52 10.50 18.38
N TYR A 202 -13.08 11.09 17.26
CA TYR A 202 -11.74 10.86 16.70
C TYR A 202 -10.72 11.85 17.30
N PRO A 203 -9.58 11.36 17.82
CA PRO A 203 -8.48 12.21 18.25
C PRO A 203 -7.85 12.98 17.07
N PRO A 204 -7.19 14.13 17.31
CA PRO A 204 -6.53 14.90 16.26
C PRO A 204 -5.49 14.09 15.46
N SER A 205 -4.79 13.16 16.13
CA SER A 205 -3.81 12.27 15.50
C SER A 205 -4.41 11.40 14.41
N ALA A 206 -5.65 10.91 14.58
CA ALA A 206 -6.35 10.07 13.61
C ALA A 206 -6.62 10.79 12.28
N PHE A 207 -6.97 12.08 12.32
CA PHE A 207 -7.15 12.89 11.12
C PHE A 207 -5.82 13.23 10.43
N GLY A 208 -4.75 13.40 11.20
CA GLY A 208 -3.42 13.72 10.69
C GLY A 208 -2.73 12.57 9.93
N MET A 209 -3.14 11.31 10.14
CA MET A 209 -2.48 10.16 9.52
C MET A 209 -2.93 9.89 8.08
N ILE A 210 -4.23 10.01 7.79
CA ILE A 210 -4.79 9.71 6.45
C ILE A 210 -4.09 10.54 5.34
N PRO A 211 -3.80 11.85 5.51
CA PRO A 211 -3.06 12.63 4.52
C PRO A 211 -1.58 12.22 4.38
N LYS A 212 -0.94 11.79 5.48
CA LYS A 212 0.49 11.40 5.52
C LYS A 212 0.74 10.11 4.75
N THR A 213 -0.21 9.18 4.82
CA THR A 213 -0.20 7.91 4.10
C THR A 213 -0.03 8.10 2.58
N GLY A 214 -0.55 9.19 2.01
CA GLY A 214 -0.36 9.50 0.60
C GLY A 214 0.96 10.19 0.18
N ARG A 215 1.69 10.90 1.07
CA ARG A 215 2.78 11.84 0.71
C ARG A 215 4.15 11.20 0.36
N LYS A 216 4.18 10.01 -0.24
CA LYS A 216 5.40 9.18 -0.36
C LYS A 216 5.93 9.07 -1.81
N ARG A 217 7.27 8.97 -1.95
CA ARG A 217 8.17 9.44 -3.07
C ARG A 217 7.63 9.28 -4.53
N ARG A 218 8.07 10.12 -5.48
CA ARG A 218 7.92 9.89 -6.93
C ARG A 218 9.33 9.81 -7.54
N GLN A 219 9.62 8.84 -8.40
CA GLN A 219 10.97 8.67 -8.98
C GLN A 219 11.22 9.71 -10.09
N GLN A 220 12.44 10.24 -10.16
CA GLN A 220 13.00 10.94 -11.31
C GLN A 220 13.53 9.88 -12.30
N ARG A 221 13.18 9.98 -13.60
CA ARG A 221 14.02 9.33 -14.62
C ARG A 221 15.32 10.11 -14.67
N LYS A 222 16.44 9.52 -14.24
CA LYS A 222 17.77 10.01 -14.60
C LYS A 222 17.86 9.91 -16.13
N ARG A 223 17.74 11.03 -16.84
CA ARG A 223 18.24 11.09 -18.22
C ARG A 223 19.76 11.01 -18.10
N GLY A 224 20.34 9.93 -18.59
CA GLY A 224 21.79 9.85 -18.79
C GLY A 224 22.18 11.01 -19.69
N ILE A 225 23.05 11.88 -19.19
CA ILE A 225 23.82 12.78 -20.04
C ILE A 225 24.93 11.89 -20.59
N ASP A 226 24.84 11.58 -21.88
CA ASP A 226 25.88 10.91 -22.66
C ASP A 226 27.01 11.93 -22.85
N ASP A 227 28.11 11.77 -22.09
CA ASP A 227 29.34 12.55 -22.19
C ASP A 227 30.11 12.21 -23.48
N ARG A 228 29.51 12.47 -24.64
CA ARG A 228 30.14 12.21 -25.95
C ARG A 228 30.05 13.33 -26.98
N HIS A 229 29.78 14.56 -26.56
CA HIS A 229 29.88 15.71 -27.46
C HIS A 229 30.37 16.97 -26.74
N LEU A 230 31.67 17.02 -26.38
CA LEU A 230 32.40 18.27 -26.13
C LEU A 230 33.91 17.97 -26.18
N HIS A 231 34.48 17.86 -27.39
CA HIS A 231 35.85 18.27 -27.74
C HIS A 231 36.16 17.90 -29.22
N ARG A 232 35.43 18.54 -30.14
CA ARG A 232 35.87 18.75 -31.52
C ARG A 232 35.41 20.14 -31.98
N ALA A 233 36.04 21.17 -31.45
CA ALA A 233 36.08 22.52 -32.02
C ALA A 233 37.16 23.31 -31.28
N GLY A 234 38.35 23.35 -31.86
CA GLY A 234 39.52 24.03 -31.30
C GLY A 234 40.70 23.90 -32.26
N GLY A 235 40.50 24.35 -33.49
CA GLY A 235 41.49 24.34 -34.54
C GLY A 235 41.31 25.57 -35.43
N ARG A 236 41.94 26.66 -35.02
CA ARG A 236 42.66 27.68 -35.82
C ARG A 236 43.10 28.80 -34.89
#